data_AF-A0A8T2NUL6-F1
#
_entry.id   AF-A0A8T2NUL6-F1
#
_cell.length_a   1.000
_cell.length_b   1.000
_cell.length_c   1.000
_cell.angle_alpha   90.00
_cell.angle_beta   90.00
_cell.angle_gamma   90.00
#
_symmetry.space_group_name_H-M   'P 1'
#
loop_
_entity.id
_entity.type
_entity.pdbx_description
1 polymer ?
#
loop_
_entity_poly.entity_id
_entity_poly.type
_entity_poly.pdbx_seq_one_letter_code
_entity_poly.pdbx_strand_id
1 'polypeptide(L)'
;MEWGDDVKPISEEEAMVIVNHQATGDVCTLMMCLQDKGTVVRKMMWLMDHVFKYTNFGLVSLIHGDFFIRQGKAHRDKQLIFLKDHLDKFYHSRDRKWIVLFPEGGFLRKRRETSQSFAKKNSLPHLTHVTLPRLGATQVILKTLGPQQENGSLGVGDTDQTGDQHCHPPVCTLELLKLS
;
A
#
# COMPACT_ATOMS: atom_id res chain seq x y z
N MET A 1 14.58 20.79 2.45
CA MET A 1 13.16 21.19 2.40
C MET A 1 12.37 19.95 2.05
N GLU A 2 11.55 19.47 2.98
CA GLU A 2 10.60 18.36 2.75
C GLU A 2 9.37 18.94 2.03
N TRP A 3 8.82 18.22 1.06
CA TRP A 3 7.63 18.62 0.30
C TRP A 3 6.57 17.53 0.45
N GLY A 4 5.31 17.92 0.66
CA GLY A 4 4.19 17.01 0.91
C GLY A 4 3.41 17.40 2.17
N ASP A 5 2.33 16.66 2.44
CA ASP A 5 1.52 16.85 3.64
C ASP A 5 2.23 16.31 4.89
N ASP A 6 2.09 17.01 6.00
CA ASP A 6 2.59 16.53 7.29
C ASP A 6 1.68 15.40 7.80
N VAL A 7 2.27 14.21 7.98
CA VAL A 7 1.57 13.03 8.46
C VAL A 7 1.52 12.93 9.99
N LYS A 8 2.17 13.84 10.73
CA LYS A 8 2.12 13.86 12.20
C LYS A 8 0.70 13.82 12.79
N PRO A 9 -0.33 14.49 12.22
CA PRO A 9 -1.68 14.44 12.77
C PRO A 9 -2.28 13.03 12.81
N ILE A 10 -1.84 12.13 11.92
CA ILE A 10 -2.35 10.76 11.81
C ILE A 10 -1.33 9.69 12.27
N SER A 11 -0.22 10.10 12.90
CA SER A 11 0.87 9.20 13.26
C SER A 11 0.48 8.09 14.25
N GLU A 12 -0.56 8.35 15.06
CA GLU A 12 -1.08 7.40 16.04
C GLU A 12 -2.40 6.73 15.59
N GLU A 13 -2.90 7.11 14.41
CA GLU A 13 -4.09 6.51 13.80
C GLU A 13 -3.73 5.22 13.04
N GLU A 14 -4.73 4.39 12.79
CA GLU A 14 -4.59 3.23 11.93
C GLU A 14 -4.74 3.65 10.47
N ALA A 15 -3.75 3.34 9.63
CA ALA A 15 -3.72 3.79 8.25
C ALA A 15 -3.12 2.75 7.30
N MET A 16 -3.74 2.60 6.15
CA MET A 16 -3.20 1.89 5.00
C MET A 16 -2.55 2.91 4.06
N VAL A 17 -1.24 2.75 3.89
CA VAL A 17 -0.39 3.62 3.11
C VAL A 17 -0.19 3.00 1.72
N ILE A 18 -0.73 3.66 0.70
CA ILE A 18 -0.61 3.25 -0.68
C ILE A 18 0.49 4.08 -1.34
N VAL A 19 1.46 3.39 -1.93
CA VAL A 19 2.60 4.04 -2.60
C VAL A 19 2.79 3.42 -3.97
N ASN A 20 2.97 4.22 -5.01
CA ASN A 20 3.43 3.67 -6.30
C ASN A 20 4.85 3.07 -6.14
N HIS A 21 5.27 2.18 -7.04
CA HIS A 21 6.51 1.43 -6.85
C HIS A 21 7.46 1.60 -8.02
N GLN A 22 8.46 2.47 -7.87
CA GLN A 22 9.46 2.74 -8.88
C GLN A 22 10.69 1.85 -8.72
N ALA A 23 11.19 1.71 -7.49
CA ALA A 23 12.45 1.03 -7.20
C ALA A 23 12.52 0.50 -5.76
N THR A 24 13.53 -0.32 -5.48
CA THR A 24 13.83 -0.73 -4.09
C THR A 24 14.09 0.47 -3.17
N GLY A 25 14.62 1.57 -3.73
CA GLY A 25 14.89 2.81 -2.98
C GLY A 25 13.66 3.51 -2.42
N ASP A 26 12.45 3.18 -2.88
CA ASP A 26 11.20 3.75 -2.36
C ASP A 26 11.05 3.44 -0.86
N VAL A 27 11.45 2.24 -0.44
CA VAL A 27 11.39 1.80 0.97
C VAL A 27 12.31 2.66 1.83
N CYS A 28 13.57 2.86 1.41
CA CYS A 28 14.51 3.72 2.13
C CYS A 28 14.04 5.17 2.18
N THR A 29 13.48 5.66 1.08
CA THR A 29 12.96 7.04 0.99
C THR A 29 11.82 7.23 1.98
N LEU A 30 10.85 6.32 2.01
CA LEU A 30 9.74 6.35 2.98
C LEU A 30 10.24 6.29 4.42
N MET A 31 11.19 5.40 4.73
CA MET A 31 11.78 5.31 6.07
C MET A 31 12.47 6.63 6.47
N MET A 32 13.23 7.24 5.56
CA MET A 32 13.90 8.53 5.81
C MET A 32 12.92 9.69 6.00
N CYS A 33 11.82 9.71 5.24
CA CYS A 33 10.78 10.73 5.37
C CYS A 33 9.94 10.56 6.65
N LEU A 34 9.79 9.34 7.15
CA LEU A 34 8.92 9.04 8.29
C LEU A 34 9.67 8.91 9.63
N GLN A 35 11.01 8.87 9.63
CA GLN A 35 11.80 8.60 10.83
C GLN A 35 11.64 9.63 11.96
N ASP A 36 11.32 10.89 11.61
CA ASP A 36 11.13 11.97 12.58
C ASP A 36 9.65 12.18 12.96
N LYS A 37 8.73 11.38 12.39
CA LYS A 37 7.28 11.49 12.59
C LYS A 37 6.81 10.61 13.77
N GLY A 38 7.54 10.65 14.88
CA GLY A 38 7.17 9.94 16.11
C GLY A 38 7.32 8.43 16.02
N THR A 39 6.24 7.68 16.26
CA THR A 39 6.30 6.20 16.32
C THR A 39 5.98 5.52 15.00
N VAL A 40 5.72 6.26 13.91
CA VAL A 40 5.29 5.74 12.60
C VAL A 40 6.19 4.61 12.11
N VAL A 41 7.51 4.83 12.03
CA VAL A 41 8.45 3.81 11.54
C VAL A 41 8.46 2.55 12.40
N ARG A 42 8.26 2.70 13.71
CA ARG A 42 8.21 1.57 14.65
C ARG A 42 6.91 0.78 14.52
N LYS A 43 5.78 1.45 14.24
CA LYS A 43 4.43 0.87 14.19
C LYS A 43 3.98 0.49 12.77
N MET A 44 4.79 0.79 11.76
CA MET A 44 4.50 0.41 10.38
C MET A 44 4.70 -1.10 10.15
N MET A 45 4.04 -1.63 9.14
CA MET A 45 4.16 -3.00 8.68
C MET A 45 4.27 -2.98 7.16
N TRP A 46 5.26 -3.68 6.63
CA TRP A 46 5.48 -3.76 5.20
C TRP A 46 4.83 -5.00 4.58
N LEU A 47 4.20 -4.84 3.42
CA LEU A 47 3.87 -5.95 2.52
C LEU A 47 4.92 -6.02 1.40
N MET A 48 5.79 -7.04 1.48
CA MET A 48 6.95 -7.17 0.57
C MET A 48 6.92 -8.46 -0.22
N ASP A 49 7.62 -8.48 -1.35
CA ASP A 49 7.82 -9.72 -2.11
C ASP A 49 8.63 -10.74 -1.31
N HIS A 50 8.21 -12.01 -1.36
CA HIS A 50 8.87 -13.13 -0.71
C HIS A 50 10.38 -13.23 -1.00
N VAL A 51 10.87 -12.80 -2.16
CA VAL A 51 12.30 -12.79 -2.48
C VAL A 51 13.12 -11.96 -1.49
N PHE A 52 12.55 -10.87 -0.94
CA PHE A 52 13.26 -10.00 -0.01
C PHE A 52 13.63 -10.70 1.30
N LYS A 53 12.92 -11.77 1.68
CA LYS A 53 13.19 -12.57 2.89
C LYS A 53 14.64 -13.08 2.95
N TYR A 54 15.29 -13.27 1.80
CA TYR A 54 16.66 -13.79 1.70
C TYR A 54 17.74 -12.71 1.71
N THR A 55 17.37 -11.46 1.96
CA THR A 55 18.31 -10.33 2.06
C THR A 55 18.54 -9.94 3.52
N ASN A 56 19.59 -9.17 3.79
CA ASN A 56 19.83 -8.60 5.12
C ASN A 56 18.64 -7.77 5.60
N PHE A 57 18.04 -6.98 4.69
CA PHE A 57 16.81 -6.25 4.95
C PHE A 57 15.65 -7.20 5.28
N GLY A 58 15.54 -8.33 4.58
CA GLY A 58 14.55 -9.37 4.86
C GLY A 58 14.64 -9.94 6.28
N LEU A 59 15.84 -10.17 6.79
CA LEU A 59 16.03 -10.64 8.16
C LEU A 59 15.52 -9.62 9.18
N VAL A 60 15.86 -8.34 8.97
CA VAL A 60 15.36 -7.24 9.81
C VAL A 60 13.84 -7.17 9.75
N SER A 61 13.25 -7.25 8.56
CA SER A 61 11.80 -7.26 8.35
C SER A 61 11.09 -8.47 8.96
N LEU A 62 11.72 -9.65 8.99
CA LEU A 62 11.18 -10.81 9.70
C LEU A 62 11.12 -10.59 11.20
N ILE A 63 12.18 -10.04 11.80
CA ILE A 63 12.23 -9.72 13.24
C ILE A 63 11.20 -8.64 13.56
N HIS A 64 11.13 -7.61 12.70
CA HIS A 64 10.11 -6.57 12.76
C HIS A 64 8.70 -7.18 12.74
N GLY A 65 8.47 -8.22 11.93
CA GLY A 65 7.15 -8.87 11.81
C GLY A 65 6.36 -8.37 10.62
N ASP A 66 7.06 -7.93 9.57
CA ASP A 66 6.49 -7.61 8.28
C ASP A 66 5.96 -8.87 7.57
N PHE A 67 5.09 -8.68 6.58
CA PHE A 67 4.51 -9.79 5.82
C PHE A 67 5.13 -9.91 4.43
N PHE A 68 5.55 -11.13 4.11
CA PHE A 68 6.15 -11.47 2.82
C PHE A 68 5.15 -12.21 1.95
N ILE A 69 4.69 -11.57 0.87
CA ILE A 69 3.76 -12.13 -0.09
C ILE A 69 4.49 -12.78 -1.27
N ARG A 70 4.15 -14.04 -1.57
CA ARG A 70 4.64 -14.72 -2.77
C ARG A 70 3.79 -14.34 -3.97
N GLN A 71 4.42 -13.76 -5.00
CA GLN A 71 3.76 -13.45 -6.26
C GLN A 71 3.49 -14.70 -7.11
N GLY A 72 2.47 -14.62 -7.97
CA GLY A 72 2.12 -15.66 -8.94
C GLY A 72 0.72 -16.22 -8.76
N LYS A 73 0.08 -16.60 -9.87
CA LYS A 73 -1.32 -17.07 -9.90
C LYS A 73 -1.54 -18.30 -9.00
N ALA A 74 -0.61 -19.24 -8.99
CA ALA A 74 -0.71 -20.50 -8.26
C ALA A 74 -0.74 -20.34 -6.73
N HIS A 75 -0.21 -19.23 -6.20
CA HIS A 75 -0.12 -19.01 -4.75
C HIS A 75 -1.05 -17.90 -4.25
N ARG A 76 -1.62 -17.10 -5.15
CA ARG A 76 -2.40 -15.90 -4.82
C ARG A 76 -3.42 -16.15 -3.70
N ASP A 77 -4.30 -17.14 -3.87
CA ASP A 77 -5.42 -17.33 -2.93
C ASP A 77 -4.93 -17.79 -1.55
N LYS A 78 -3.94 -18.69 -1.51
CA LYS A 78 -3.30 -19.13 -0.26
C LYS A 78 -2.60 -17.99 0.46
N GLN A 79 -1.93 -17.10 -0.29
CA GLN A 79 -1.23 -15.95 0.28
C GLN A 79 -2.19 -14.92 0.87
N LEU A 80 -3.38 -14.75 0.31
CA LEU A 80 -4.41 -13.87 0.86
C LEU A 80 -4.96 -14.42 2.19
N ILE A 81 -5.11 -15.74 2.31
CA ILE A 81 -5.47 -16.39 3.58
C ILE A 81 -4.37 -16.16 4.62
N PHE A 82 -3.11 -16.39 4.26
CA PHE A 82 -1.99 -16.13 5.17
C PHE A 82 -1.86 -14.66 5.57
N LEU A 83 -2.16 -13.73 4.66
CA LEU A 83 -2.18 -12.30 4.98
C LEU A 83 -3.25 -12.03 6.05
N LYS A 84 -4.47 -12.53 5.86
CA LYS A 84 -5.54 -12.40 6.85
C LYS A 84 -5.11 -12.96 8.21
N ASP A 85 -4.63 -14.20 8.25
CA ASP A 85 -4.21 -14.85 9.50
C ASP A 85 -3.06 -14.09 10.19
N HIS A 86 -2.15 -13.51 9.41
CA HIS A 86 -1.06 -12.68 9.95
C HIS A 86 -1.59 -11.37 10.54
N LEU A 87 -2.53 -10.70 9.87
CA LEU A 87 -3.17 -9.49 10.39
C LEU A 87 -3.91 -9.79 11.70
N ASP A 88 -4.75 -10.83 11.71
CA ASP A 88 -5.52 -11.25 12.89
C ASP A 88 -4.62 -11.55 14.10
N LYS A 89 -3.45 -12.17 13.86
CA LYS A 89 -2.55 -12.59 14.93
C LYS A 89 -1.57 -11.51 15.39
N PHE A 90 -1.03 -10.71 14.47
CA PHE A 90 0.15 -9.88 14.73
C PHE A 90 -0.09 -8.38 14.62
N TYR A 91 -1.15 -7.92 13.96
CA TYR A 91 -1.37 -6.49 13.74
C TYR A 91 -1.59 -5.76 15.08
N HIS A 92 -2.68 -6.07 15.79
CA HIS A 92 -2.96 -5.44 17.09
C HIS A 92 -2.00 -5.91 18.20
N SER A 93 -1.60 -7.19 18.19
CA SER A 93 -0.73 -7.73 19.25
C SER A 93 0.68 -7.15 19.26
N ARG A 94 1.15 -6.60 18.13
CA ARG A 94 2.42 -5.88 18.01
C ARG A 94 2.26 -4.35 17.97
N ASP A 95 1.09 -3.82 18.31
CA ASP A 95 0.78 -2.38 18.25
C ASP A 95 1.11 -1.78 16.87
N ARG A 96 0.75 -2.51 15.80
CA ARG A 96 0.86 -2.01 14.43
C ARG A 96 -0.26 -1.03 14.14
N LYS A 97 0.09 0.05 13.46
CA LYS A 97 -0.84 1.11 13.09
C LYS A 97 -0.84 1.38 11.59
N TRP A 98 0.30 1.21 10.93
CA TRP A 98 0.46 1.58 9.53
C TRP A 98 0.74 0.35 8.68
N ILE A 99 0.04 0.17 7.56
CA ILE A 99 0.31 -0.90 6.59
C ILE A 99 0.75 -0.27 5.29
N VAL A 100 2.00 -0.47 4.88
CA VAL A 100 2.50 0.03 3.60
C VAL A 100 2.38 -1.03 2.52
N LEU A 101 1.70 -0.68 1.43
CA LEU A 101 1.54 -1.56 0.27
C LEU A 101 1.79 -0.83 -1.05
N PHE A 102 2.35 -1.59 -1.99
CA PHE A 102 2.59 -1.17 -3.36
C PHE A 102 1.52 -1.80 -4.26
N PRO A 103 0.50 -1.05 -4.73
CA PRO A 103 -0.67 -1.60 -5.40
C PRO A 103 -0.33 -2.18 -6.78
N GLU A 104 0.82 -1.81 -7.35
CA GLU A 104 1.33 -2.36 -8.62
C GLU A 104 1.71 -3.86 -8.50
N GLY A 105 2.05 -4.32 -7.29
CA GLY A 105 2.58 -5.65 -7.03
C GLY A 105 3.93 -5.89 -7.71
N GLY A 106 4.84 -4.93 -7.61
CA GLY A 106 6.19 -4.93 -8.20
C GLY A 106 6.46 -3.65 -9.00
N PHE A 107 7.71 -3.43 -9.39
CA PHE A 107 8.13 -2.17 -10.02
C PHE A 107 7.33 -1.80 -11.28
N LEU A 108 7.00 -0.52 -11.42
CA LEU A 108 6.23 0.08 -12.51
C LEU A 108 6.78 -0.33 -13.87
N ARG A 109 8.10 -0.23 -14.06
CA ARG A 109 8.76 -0.61 -15.32
C ARG A 109 8.46 -2.04 -15.75
N LYS A 110 8.28 -2.97 -14.79
CA LYS A 110 7.96 -4.39 -15.06
C LYS A 110 6.47 -4.64 -15.22
N ARG A 111 5.60 -3.74 -14.76
CA ARG A 111 4.14 -3.91 -14.72
C ARG A 111 3.39 -3.06 -15.75
N ARG A 112 3.98 -1.96 -16.20
CA ARG A 112 3.37 -0.94 -17.06
C ARG A 112 2.78 -1.53 -18.34
N GLU A 113 3.57 -2.28 -19.11
CA GLU A 113 3.13 -2.84 -20.40
C GLU A 113 1.95 -3.80 -20.24
N THR A 114 2.02 -4.71 -19.27
CA THR A 114 0.93 -5.64 -18.97
C THR A 114 -0.31 -4.90 -18.46
N SER A 115 -0.14 -3.88 -17.62
CA SER A 115 -1.24 -3.03 -17.13
C SER A 115 -1.92 -2.28 -18.27
N GLN A 116 -1.15 -1.69 -19.19
CA GLN A 116 -1.68 -0.96 -20.34
C GLN A 116 -2.42 -1.88 -21.31
N SER A 117 -1.89 -3.09 -21.54
CA SER A 117 -2.54 -4.11 -22.35
C SER A 117 -3.88 -4.54 -21.74
N PHE A 118 -3.91 -4.73 -20.42
CA PHE A 118 -5.15 -5.01 -19.68
C PHE A 118 -6.13 -3.83 -19.76
N ALA A 119 -5.65 -2.60 -19.60
CA ALA A 119 -6.50 -1.41 -19.69
C ALA A 119 -7.15 -1.28 -21.06
N LYS A 120 -6.38 -1.43 -22.13
CA LYS A 120 -6.88 -1.40 -23.52
C LYS A 120 -7.94 -2.49 -23.78
N LYS A 121 -7.72 -3.70 -23.26
CA LYS A 121 -8.67 -4.82 -23.43
C LYS A 121 -10.01 -4.59 -22.72
N ASN A 122 -9.99 -3.86 -21.59
CA ASN A 122 -11.16 -3.65 -20.74
C ASN A 122 -11.72 -2.22 -20.84
N SER A 123 -11.31 -1.45 -21.84
CA SER A 123 -11.71 -0.04 -22.02
C SER A 123 -11.48 0.83 -20.78
N LEU A 124 -10.38 0.59 -20.06
CA LEU A 124 -9.97 1.37 -18.90
C LEU A 124 -8.98 2.49 -19.29
N PRO A 125 -8.81 3.53 -18.45
CA PRO A 125 -7.89 4.63 -18.71
C PRO A 125 -6.46 4.18 -18.97
N HIS A 126 -5.79 4.86 -19.90
CA HIS A 126 -4.36 4.66 -20.15
C HIS A 126 -3.53 5.39 -19.08
N LEU A 127 -2.80 4.64 -18.27
CA LEU A 127 -1.97 5.16 -17.19
C LEU A 127 -0.47 5.06 -17.56
N THR A 128 0.28 6.13 -17.31
CA THR A 128 1.71 6.26 -17.65
C THR A 128 2.64 6.18 -16.45
N HIS A 129 2.27 6.85 -15.34
CA HIS A 129 3.08 7.00 -14.13
C HIS A 129 2.71 6.00 -13.01
N VAL A 130 1.65 5.24 -13.20
CA VAL A 130 1.15 4.21 -12.28
C VAL A 130 0.55 3.05 -13.09
N THR A 131 0.27 1.93 -12.42
CA THR A 131 -0.51 0.84 -13.01
C THR A 131 -1.90 0.76 -12.40
N LEU A 132 -2.81 0.06 -13.07
CA LEU A 132 -4.07 -0.35 -12.45
C LEU A 132 -3.78 -1.17 -11.18
N PRO A 133 -4.42 -0.86 -10.05
CA PRO A 133 -4.08 -1.44 -8.76
C PRO A 133 -4.48 -2.92 -8.68
N ARG A 134 -3.64 -3.74 -8.04
CA ARG A 134 -3.97 -5.12 -7.67
C ARG A 134 -4.76 -5.12 -6.37
N LEU A 135 -6.04 -5.46 -6.46
CA LEU A 135 -6.96 -5.31 -5.33
C LEU A 135 -6.84 -6.37 -4.23
N GLY A 136 -6.18 -7.51 -4.47
CA GLY A 136 -6.25 -8.68 -3.58
C GLY A 136 -5.83 -8.40 -2.13
N ALA A 137 -4.62 -7.86 -1.92
CA ALA A 137 -4.14 -7.57 -0.57
C ALA A 137 -4.92 -6.42 0.09
N THR A 138 -5.17 -5.34 -0.68
CA THR A 138 -5.95 -4.18 -0.24
C THR A 138 -7.33 -4.58 0.26
N GLN A 139 -8.05 -5.44 -0.47
CA GLN A 139 -9.36 -5.94 -0.06
C GLN A 139 -9.31 -6.77 1.22
N VAL A 140 -8.28 -7.61 1.39
CA VAL A 140 -8.12 -8.37 2.63
C VAL A 140 -7.85 -7.44 3.81
N ILE A 141 -6.95 -6.47 3.66
CA ILE A 141 -6.65 -5.48 4.70
C ILE A 141 -7.91 -4.70 5.10
N LEU A 142 -8.62 -4.13 4.12
CA LEU A 142 -9.85 -3.36 4.38
C LEU A 142 -10.97 -4.22 5.00
N LYS A 143 -11.09 -5.49 4.60
CA LYS A 143 -12.09 -6.39 5.18
C LYS A 143 -11.75 -6.81 6.61
N THR A 144 -10.47 -6.95 6.93
CA THR A 144 -9.99 -7.40 8.23
C THR A 144 -9.89 -6.25 9.25
N LEU A 145 -9.44 -5.07 8.81
CA LEU A 145 -9.09 -3.93 9.68
C LEU A 145 -9.90 -2.67 9.37
N GLY A 146 -10.69 -2.66 8.29
CA GLY A 146 -11.58 -1.54 8.02
C GLY A 146 -12.75 -1.52 9.00
N PRO A 147 -13.41 -0.37 9.18
CA PRO A 147 -14.59 -0.27 10.02
C PRO A 147 -15.66 -1.25 9.54
N GLN A 148 -16.23 -2.04 10.46
CA GLN A 148 -17.39 -2.87 10.15
C GLN A 148 -18.53 -1.95 9.72
N GLN A 149 -18.99 -2.07 8.48
CA GLN A 149 -20.20 -1.39 8.07
C GLN A 149 -21.37 -2.00 8.84
N GLU A 150 -21.92 -1.26 9.81
CA GLU A 150 -23.31 -1.47 10.21
C GLU A 150 -24.17 -1.21 8.97
N ASN A 151 -25.04 -2.17 8.62
CA ASN A 151 -25.94 -2.11 7.47
C ASN A 151 -26.62 -0.73 7.35
N GLY A 152 -26.25 0.07 6.35
CA GLY A 152 -26.87 1.35 6.06
C GLY A 152 -26.45 1.86 4.68
N SER A 153 -27.44 2.15 3.83
CA SER A 153 -27.32 2.51 2.42
C SER A 153 -26.21 3.51 2.07
N LEU A 154 -25.45 3.18 1.01
CA LEU A 154 -24.56 4.11 0.32
C LEU A 154 -25.39 5.23 -0.34
N GLY A 155 -25.50 6.36 0.34
CA GLY A 155 -25.91 7.62 -0.28
C GLY A 155 -24.81 8.07 -1.24
N VAL A 156 -25.10 8.01 -2.54
CA VAL A 156 -24.28 8.61 -3.59
C VAL A 156 -24.33 10.13 -3.41
N GLY A 157 -23.26 10.69 -2.83
CA GLY A 157 -23.02 12.11 -2.77
C GLY A 157 -22.32 12.57 -4.05
N ASP A 158 -23.08 13.30 -4.87
CA ASP A 158 -22.64 13.99 -6.07
C ASP A 158 -21.56 15.02 -5.73
N THR A 159 -20.44 15.06 -6.47
CA THR A 159 -19.52 16.19 -6.43
C THR A 159 -19.07 16.57 -7.83
N ASP A 160 -19.51 17.77 -8.19
CA ASP A 160 -19.25 18.54 -9.38
C ASP A 160 -17.76 18.89 -9.55
N GLN A 161 -17.39 19.15 -10.80
CA GLN A 161 -16.03 19.38 -11.28
C GLN A 161 -15.43 20.70 -10.76
N THR A 162 -14.09 20.78 -10.66
CA THR A 162 -13.35 21.96 -11.16
C THR A 162 -11.85 21.72 -11.23
N GLY A 163 -11.23 22.19 -12.33
CA GLY A 163 -9.91 22.84 -12.28
C GLY A 163 -8.68 22.00 -12.58
N ASP A 164 -8.36 21.91 -13.87
CA ASP A 164 -7.08 21.44 -14.41
C ASP A 164 -5.94 22.42 -14.02
N GLN A 165 -4.92 21.95 -13.29
CA GLN A 165 -3.60 22.59 -13.25
C GLN A 165 -2.50 21.55 -13.45
N HIS A 166 -1.80 21.74 -14.57
CA HIS A 166 -0.72 20.93 -15.09
C HIS A 166 0.51 21.03 -14.18
N CYS A 167 0.82 19.97 -13.42
CA CYS A 167 2.09 19.79 -12.74
C CYS A 167 2.75 18.48 -13.20
N HIS A 168 3.95 18.58 -13.77
CA HIS A 168 4.80 17.44 -14.11
C HIS A 168 5.15 16.63 -12.84
N PRO A 169 4.95 15.30 -12.77
CA PRO A 169 5.50 14.52 -11.68
C PRO A 169 6.67 13.65 -12.15
N PRO A 170 7.85 13.80 -11.51
CA PRO A 170 8.81 12.73 -11.40
C PRO A 170 8.97 12.37 -9.91
N VAL A 171 7.93 11.91 -9.21
CA VAL A 171 8.05 11.53 -7.78
C VAL A 171 7.10 10.39 -7.40
N CYS A 172 7.56 9.54 -6.49
CA CYS A 172 6.77 8.54 -5.77
C CYS A 172 5.55 9.24 -5.09
N THR A 173 4.33 8.77 -5.32
CA THR A 173 3.08 9.34 -4.79
C THR A 173 2.58 8.49 -3.62
N LEU A 174 2.22 9.15 -2.53
CA LEU A 174 1.73 8.59 -1.27
C LEU A 174 0.25 8.92 -1.10
N GLU A 175 -0.59 7.91 -0.85
CA GLU A 175 -1.99 8.09 -0.41
C GLU A 175 -2.22 7.35 0.91
N LEU A 176 -3.04 7.95 1.79
CA LEU A 176 -3.34 7.43 3.12
C LEU A 176 -4.83 7.13 3.24
N LEU A 177 -5.16 5.87 3.53
CA LEU A 177 -6.53 5.42 3.79
C LEU A 177 -6.66 5.07 5.26
N LYS A 178 -7.53 5.80 5.98
CA LYS A 178 -7.79 5.56 7.40
C LYS A 178 -8.43 4.17 7.61
N LEU A 179 -7.83 3.40 8.51
CA LEU A 179 -8.37 2.15 9.04
C LEU A 179 -9.13 2.48 10.34
N SER A 180 -9.88 1.50 10.88
CA SER A 180 -10.89 1.69 11.95
C SER A 180 -10.48 2.58 13.11
#